data_AF-A0A3A5MFF4-F1
#
_entry.id   AF-A0A3A5MFF4-F1
#
_cell.length_a   1.000
_cell.length_b   1.000
_cell.length_c   1.000
_cell.angle_alpha   90.00
_cell.angle_beta   90.00
_cell.angle_gamma   90.00
#
_symmetry.space_group_name_H-M   'P 1'
#
loop_
_entity.id
_entity.type
_entity.pdbx_description
1 polymer ?
#
loop_
_entity_poly.entity_id
_entity_poly.type
_entity_poly.pdbx_seq_one_letter_code
_entity_poly.pdbx_strand_id
1 'polypeptide(L)'
;MGSGFQIRNVPEETHRILKARAAARRKSLNTYLLEILEREVARPTLGEILDRAAREAVLAEAAEAAEAAERAGAAAVEALDEA
;
A
#
# COMPACT_ATOMS: atom_id res chain seq x y z
N MET A 1 -2.72 -9.52 -16.10
CA MET A 1 -1.64 -9.78 -17.09
C MET A 1 -0.33 -9.38 -16.43
N GLY A 2 0.62 -10.30 -16.25
CA GLY A 2 1.88 -9.97 -15.59
C GLY A 2 2.82 -9.20 -16.54
N SER A 3 3.26 -8.01 -16.13
CA SER A 3 4.30 -7.27 -16.85
C SER A 3 5.67 -7.88 -16.55
N GLY A 4 6.46 -8.16 -17.58
CA GLY A 4 7.83 -8.65 -17.41
C GLY A 4 8.73 -7.58 -16.78
N PHE A 5 9.54 -7.97 -15.80
CA PHE A 5 10.47 -7.07 -15.11
C PHE A 5 11.90 -7.42 -15.52
N GLN A 6 12.62 -6.48 -16.14
CA GLN A 6 14.01 -6.65 -16.57
C GLN A 6 14.92 -5.68 -15.82
N ILE A 7 15.87 -6.24 -15.07
CA ILE A 7 16.93 -5.47 -14.39
C ILE A 7 18.13 -5.38 -15.33
N ARG A 8 18.60 -4.15 -15.60
CA ARG A 8 19.78 -3.88 -16.44
C ARG A 8 21.00 -3.60 -15.57
N ASN A 9 22.20 -3.76 -16.14
CA ASN A 9 23.48 -3.42 -15.51
C ASN A 9 23.76 -4.17 -14.19
N VAL A 10 23.29 -5.41 -14.06
CA VAL A 10 23.62 -6.25 -12.91
C VAL A 10 25.09 -6.67 -13.02
N PRO A 11 25.94 -6.41 -12.01
CA PRO A 11 27.32 -6.90 -12.02
C PRO A 11 27.36 -8.41 -12.16
N GLU A 12 28.29 -8.91 -12.96
CA GLU A 12 28.41 -10.35 -13.27
C GLU A 12 28.54 -11.19 -12.00
N GLU A 13 29.30 -10.72 -11.01
CA GLU A 13 29.46 -11.41 -9.75
C GLU A 13 28.14 -11.51 -8.96
N THR A 14 27.36 -10.43 -8.93
CA THR A 14 26.03 -10.42 -8.31
C THR A 14 25.11 -11.44 -8.98
N HIS A 15 25.12 -11.49 -10.31
CA HIS A 15 24.32 -12.45 -11.07
C HIS A 15 24.71 -13.91 -10.75
N ARG A 16 26.01 -14.22 -10.68
CA ARG A 16 26.49 -15.56 -10.31
C ARG A 16 26.07 -15.97 -8.91
N ILE A 17 26.23 -15.09 -7.93
CA ILE A 17 25.84 -15.35 -6.53
C ILE A 17 24.34 -15.63 -6.45
N LEU A 18 23.51 -14.82 -7.11
CA LEU A 18 22.05 -15.00 -7.13
C LEU A 18 21.66 -16.32 -7.79
N LYS A 19 22.30 -16.67 -8.91
CA LYS A 19 22.06 -17.95 -9.60
C LYS A 19 22.44 -19.15 -8.73
N ALA A 20 23.57 -19.09 -8.02
CA ALA A 20 24.00 -20.14 -7.08
C ALA A 20 23.01 -20.28 -5.92
N ARG A 21 22.53 -19.17 -5.35
CA ARG A 21 21.53 -19.18 -4.26
C ARG A 21 20.17 -19.73 -4.69
N ALA A 22 19.76 -19.46 -5.93
CA ALA A 22 18.55 -20.01 -6.53
C ALA A 22 18.68 -21.53 -6.74
N ALA A 23 19.81 -21.99 -7.29
CA ALA A 23 20.10 -23.40 -7.49
C ALA A 23 20.14 -24.18 -6.17
N ALA A 24 20.76 -23.63 -5.12
CA ALA A 24 20.79 -24.23 -3.79
C ALA A 24 19.37 -24.45 -3.19
N ARG A 25 18.38 -23.66 -3.63
CA ARG A 25 16.97 -23.76 -3.22
C ARG A 25 16.11 -24.52 -4.23
N ARG A 26 16.70 -25.11 -5.28
CA ARG A 26 16.02 -25.76 -6.41
C ARG A 26 14.98 -24.86 -7.09
N LYS A 27 15.27 -23.56 -7.17
CA LYS A 27 14.40 -22.56 -7.80
C LYS A 27 15.03 -22.05 -9.08
N SER A 28 14.18 -21.66 -10.04
CA SER A 28 14.63 -20.84 -11.16
C SER A 28 15.12 -19.49 -10.63
N LEU A 29 16.02 -18.82 -11.36
CA LEU A 29 16.49 -17.50 -10.96
C LEU A 29 15.34 -16.49 -10.88
N ASN A 30 14.39 -16.55 -11.83
CA ASN A 30 13.23 -15.67 -11.84
C ASN A 30 12.37 -15.86 -10.58
N THR A 31 12.02 -17.11 -10.25
CA THR A 31 11.25 -17.42 -9.03
C THR A 31 11.96 -16.95 -7.77
N TYR A 32 13.27 -17.19 -7.68
CA TYR A 32 14.06 -16.77 -6.53
C TYR A 32 14.09 -15.24 -6.36
N LEU A 33 14.23 -14.50 -7.47
CA LEU A 33 14.22 -13.03 -7.44
C LEU A 33 12.83 -12.48 -7.11
N LEU A 34 11.77 -13.09 -7.65
CA LEU A 34 10.40 -12.70 -7.34
C LEU A 34 10.13 -12.82 -5.84
N GLU A 35 10.53 -13.91 -5.20
CA GLU A 35 10.38 -14.08 -3.75
C GLU A 35 11.17 -13.04 -2.93
N ILE A 36 12.33 -12.62 -3.42
CA ILE A 36 13.10 -11.54 -2.77
C ILE A 36 12.32 -10.22 -2.87
N LEU A 37 11.80 -9.90 -4.06
CA LEU A 37 11.01 -8.69 -4.29
C LEU A 37 9.73 -8.69 -3.45
N GLU A 38 9.01 -9.81 -3.40
CA GLU A 38 7.82 -9.97 -2.57
C GLU A 38 8.12 -9.77 -1.09
N ARG A 39 9.25 -10.30 -0.59
CA ARG A 39 9.68 -10.09 0.79
C ARG A 39 10.01 -8.63 1.09
N GLU A 40 10.62 -7.94 0.13
CA GLU A 40 10.96 -6.52 0.27
C GLU A 40 9.71 -5.66 0.37
N VAL A 41 8.70 -5.92 -0.46
CA VAL A 41 7.44 -5.14 -0.45
C VAL A 41 6.44 -5.60 0.62
N ALA A 42 6.63 -6.78 1.23
CA ALA A 42 5.72 -7.31 2.24
C ALA A 42 5.65 -6.46 3.51
N ARG A 43 6.64 -5.59 3.77
CA ARG A 43 6.64 -4.69 4.92
C ARG A 43 6.58 -3.24 4.43
N PRO A 44 5.51 -2.50 4.76
CA PRO A 44 5.44 -1.09 4.42
C PRO A 44 6.54 -0.32 5.15
N THR A 45 7.07 0.69 4.48
CA THR A 45 8.01 1.63 5.05
C THR A 45 7.32 2.53 6.10
N LEU A 46 8.11 3.15 6.98
CA LEU A 46 7.57 4.10 7.95
C LEU A 46 6.85 5.27 7.26
N GLY A 47 7.38 5.76 6.15
CA GLY A 47 6.75 6.82 5.35
C GLY A 47 5.37 6.40 4.85
N GLU A 48 5.24 5.21 4.27
CA GLU A 48 3.96 4.68 3.80
C GLU A 48 2.96 4.47 4.95
N ILE A 49 3.43 4.07 6.13
CA ILE A 49 2.58 3.95 7.33
C ILE A 49 2.08 5.33 7.75
N LEU A 50 2.96 6.34 7.81
CA LEU A 50 2.60 7.70 8.19
C LEU A 50 1.65 8.35 7.18
N ASP A 51 1.92 8.18 5.88
CA ASP A 51 1.05 8.69 4.81
C ASP A 51 -0.33 8.06 4.87
N ARG A 52 -0.41 6.75 5.17
CA ARG A 52 -1.68 6.07 5.39
C ARG A 52 -2.41 6.64 6.61
N ALA A 53 -1.73 6.79 7.74
CA ALA A 53 -2.33 7.34 8.96
C ALA A 53 -2.85 8.77 8.76
N ALA A 54 -2.09 9.61 8.03
CA ALA A 54 -2.51 10.96 7.70
C ALA A 54 -3.78 10.97 6.83
N ARG A 55 -3.87 10.09 5.82
CA ARG A 55 -5.08 9.94 4.99
C ARG A 55 -6.27 9.46 5.81
N GLU A 56 -6.07 8.48 6.69
CA GLU A 56 -7.13 7.97 7.57
C GLU A 56 -7.64 9.03 8.53
N ALA A 57 -6.76 9.88 9.08
CA ALA A 57 -7.16 11.00 9.94
C ALA A 57 -8.05 12.01 9.19
N VAL A 58 -7.67 12.40 7.96
CA VAL A 58 -8.47 13.33 7.14
C VAL A 58 -9.85 12.75 6.82
N LEU A 59 -9.94 11.45 6.52
CA LEU A 59 -11.21 10.80 6.25
C LEU A 59 -12.10 10.72 7.50
N ALA A 60 -11.51 10.49 8.67
CA ALA A 60 -12.23 10.49 9.93
C ALA A 60 -12.81 11.89 10.23
N GLU A 61 -12.00 12.94 10.11
CA GLU A 61 -12.45 14.34 10.28
C GLU A 61 -13.59 14.70 9.31
N ALA A 62 -13.49 14.27 8.06
CA ALA A 62 -14.53 14.52 7.06
C ALA A 62 -15.83 13.77 7.37
N ALA A 63 -15.74 12.54 7.89
CA ALA A 63 -16.92 11.77 8.30
C ALA A 63 -17.64 12.44 9.48
N GLU A 64 -16.90 12.88 10.50
CA GLU A 64 -17.47 13.60 11.64
C GLU A 64 -18.17 14.90 11.22
N ALA A 65 -17.56 15.65 10.29
CA ALA A 65 -18.15 16.87 9.75
C ALA A 65 -19.45 16.60 8.97
N ALA A 66 -19.50 15.51 8.20
CA ALA A 66 -20.70 15.11 7.46
C ALA A 66 -21.85 14.73 8.41
N GLU A 67 -21.58 13.95 9.46
CA GLU A 67 -22.58 13.59 10.48
C GLU A 67 -23.10 14.82 11.25
N ALA A 68 -22.22 15.78 11.53
CA ALA A 68 -22.63 17.04 12.16
C ALA A 68 -23.54 17.87 11.24
N ALA A 69 -23.24 17.92 9.94
CA ALA A 69 -24.06 18.62 8.96
C ALA A 69 -25.44 17.98 8.80
N GLU A 70 -25.52 16.64 8.79
CA GLU A 70 -26.80 15.91 8.73
C GLU A 70 -27.68 16.21 9.94
N ARG A 71 -27.11 16.17 11.16
CA ARG A 71 -27.86 16.50 12.39
C ARG A 71 -28.33 17.94 12.43
N ALA A 72 -27.50 18.88 11.99
CA ALA A 72 -27.88 20.29 11.90
C ALA A 72 -29.02 20.51 10.90
N GLY A 73 -29.00 19.79 9.76
CA GLY A 73 -30.08 19.80 8.78
C GLY A 73 -31.39 19.25 9.34
N ALA A 74 -31.35 18.11 10.03
CA ALA A 74 -32.53 17.50 10.65
C ALA A 74 -33.18 18.44 11.69
N ALA A 75 -32.38 19.07 12.54
CA ALA A 75 -32.88 20.02 13.54
C ALA A 75 -33.50 21.28 12.90
N ALA A 76 -32.97 21.75 11.76
CA ALA A 76 -33.53 22.89 11.05
C ALA A 76 -34.86 22.56 10.35
N VAL A 77 -35.04 21.33 9.87
CA VAL A 77 -36.31 20.86 9.30
C VAL A 77 -37.38 20.75 10.38
N GLU A 78 -37.05 20.20 11.54
CA GLU A 78 -37.97 20.07 12.68
C GLU A 78 -38.43 21.44 13.20
N ALA A 79 -37.51 22.41 13.27
CA ALA A 79 -37.83 23.79 13.66
C ALA A 79 -38.73 24.55 12.67
N LEU A 80 -38.78 24.11 11.41
CA LEU A 80 -39.68 24.68 10.39
C LEU A 80 -41.06 24.03 10.40
N ASP A 81 -41.16 22.76 10.80
CA ASP A 81 -42.44 22.04 10.92
C ASP A 81 -43.24 22.44 12.19
N GLU A 82 -42.57 22.97 13.24
CA GLU A 82 -43.23 23.49 14.45
C GLU A 82 -43.66 24.98 14.37
N ALA A 83 -43.37 25.68 13.27
CA ALA A 83 -43.66 27.12 13.07
C ALA A 83 -44.94 27.37 12.25
#